data_AF-A0A950XDZ5-F1
#
_entry.id   AF-A0A950XDZ5-F1
#
_cell.length_a   1.000
_cell.length_b   1.000
_cell.length_c   1.000
_cell.angle_alpha   90.00
_cell.angle_beta   90.00
_cell.angle_gamma   90.00
#
_symmetry.space_group_name_H-M   'P 1'
#
loop_
_entity.id
_entity.type
_entity.pdbx_description
1 polymer ?
#
loop_
_entity_poly.entity_id
_entity_poly.type
_entity_poly.pdbx_seq_one_letter_code
_entity_poly.pdbx_strand_id
1 'polypeptide(L)'
;MRSFNGLVVAVFIGLGLTVGGAISLSAAPSPRYQEYPAPYGDLRGLVDRTQTDLRAAADLETNKEKERERYRSAQGHLSSFDRHLTKGHFDKSELHKSIDEIQSILDHNVLQASSRDALMRDVTDLKIARDRRY
;
A
#
# COMPACT_ATOMS: atom_id res chain seq x y z
N MET A 1 27.80 37.81 -47.90
CA MET A 1 28.43 36.60 -48.45
C MET A 1 27.45 35.43 -48.30
N ARG A 2 27.18 34.72 -49.41
CA ARG A 2 26.74 33.31 -49.54
C ARG A 2 25.40 32.92 -48.89
N SER A 3 24.27 32.92 -49.64
CA SER A 3 23.72 31.89 -50.58
C SER A 3 22.78 30.89 -49.85
N PHE A 4 21.46 30.91 -50.11
CA PHE A 4 20.69 29.99 -51.01
C PHE A 4 20.72 28.51 -50.52
N ASN A 5 19.67 27.68 -50.47
CA ASN A 5 18.41 27.57 -51.22
C ASN A 5 17.54 26.42 -50.63
N GLY A 6 16.22 26.46 -50.90
CA GLY A 6 15.29 25.31 -50.87
C GLY A 6 14.51 25.14 -49.56
N LEU A 7 13.19 24.91 -49.51
CA LEU A 7 12.34 24.25 -50.48
C LEU A 7 10.86 24.64 -50.30
N VAL A 8 10.24 24.81 -51.46
CA VAL A 8 8.85 25.02 -51.87
C VAL A 8 7.78 24.18 -51.14
N VAL A 9 6.70 24.87 -50.72
CA VAL A 9 5.25 24.56 -50.84
C VAL A 9 4.75 23.13 -50.58
N ALA A 10 3.80 23.00 -49.66
CA ALA A 10 2.56 22.25 -49.90
C ALA A 10 1.43 22.75 -48.96
N VAL A 11 0.68 23.74 -49.45
CA VAL A 11 -0.67 24.02 -48.96
C VAL A 11 -1.58 22.94 -49.54
N PHE A 12 -2.07 22.03 -48.71
CA PHE A 12 -3.24 21.21 -49.04
C PHE A 12 -4.42 21.68 -48.20
N ILE A 13 -5.25 22.52 -48.82
CA ILE A 13 -6.60 22.82 -48.36
C ILE A 13 -7.42 21.56 -48.59
N GLY A 14 -7.52 20.73 -47.55
CA GLY A 14 -8.45 19.61 -47.47
C GLY A 14 -9.59 20.00 -46.54
N LEU A 15 -10.71 20.41 -47.14
CA LEU A 15 -11.97 20.72 -46.48
C LEU A 15 -12.54 19.44 -45.84
N GLY A 16 -12.28 19.22 -44.55
CA GLY A 16 -12.86 18.17 -43.73
C GLY A 16 -13.93 18.75 -42.81
N LEU A 17 -15.18 18.58 -43.19
CA LEU A 17 -16.37 19.09 -42.51
C LEU A 17 -16.85 18.04 -41.50
N THR A 18 -16.51 18.17 -40.22
CA THR A 18 -17.19 17.42 -39.14
C THR A 18 -17.06 18.10 -37.77
N VAL A 19 -18.22 18.57 -37.28
CA VAL A 19 -18.65 18.62 -35.87
C VAL A 19 -17.72 19.35 -34.89
N GLY A 20 -18.01 20.65 -34.68
CA GLY A 20 -17.52 21.41 -33.52
C GLY A 20 -17.95 20.70 -32.24
N GLY A 21 -16.98 20.05 -31.60
CA GLY A 21 -17.15 19.23 -30.43
C GLY A 21 -17.76 20.03 -29.27
N ALA A 22 -18.81 19.46 -28.69
CA ALA A 22 -19.13 19.73 -27.31
C ALA A 22 -17.85 19.51 -26.48
N ILE A 23 -17.53 20.50 -25.67
CA ILE A 23 -16.44 20.49 -24.72
C ILE A 23 -16.74 19.34 -23.76
N SER A 24 -16.20 18.15 -24.02
CA SER A 24 -16.15 17.13 -22.99
C SER A 24 -15.23 17.68 -21.91
N LEU A 25 -15.84 18.20 -20.84
CA LEU A 25 -15.19 18.29 -19.53
C LEU A 25 -14.73 16.86 -19.23
N SER A 26 -13.49 16.54 -19.57
CA SER A 26 -12.85 15.36 -19.01
C SER A 26 -12.67 15.71 -17.54
N ALA A 27 -13.66 15.32 -16.73
CA ALA A 27 -13.46 15.16 -15.31
C ALA A 27 -12.15 14.40 -15.16
N ALA A 28 -11.13 15.06 -14.58
CA ALA A 28 -9.92 14.37 -14.19
C ALA A 28 -10.36 13.10 -13.47
N PRO A 29 -9.87 11.91 -13.85
CA PRO A 29 -10.26 10.71 -13.15
C PRO A 29 -9.89 10.93 -11.68
N SER A 30 -10.90 11.10 -10.83
CA SER A 30 -10.79 10.86 -9.40
C SER A 30 -9.98 9.58 -9.26
N PRO A 31 -8.96 9.50 -8.38
CA PRO A 31 -8.15 8.30 -8.26
C PRO A 31 -9.10 7.13 -8.10
N ARG A 32 -9.22 6.34 -9.18
CA ARG A 32 -10.10 5.19 -9.20
C ARG A 32 -9.51 4.31 -8.12
N TYR A 33 -10.25 4.13 -7.03
CA TYR A 33 -10.01 3.00 -6.14
C TYR A 33 -10.00 1.79 -7.06
N GLN A 34 -8.80 1.28 -7.25
CA GLN A 34 -8.52 0.18 -8.13
C GLN A 34 -9.43 -0.96 -7.67
N GLU A 35 -10.26 -1.42 -8.59
CA GLU A 35 -11.17 -2.55 -8.40
C GLU A 35 -10.34 -3.72 -7.85
N TYR A 36 -10.44 -3.99 -6.54
CA TYR A 36 -9.61 -4.96 -5.81
C TYR A 36 -9.94 -6.38 -6.29
N PRO A 37 -9.08 -7.04 -7.07
CA PRO A 37 -9.30 -8.41 -7.48
C PRO A 37 -8.82 -9.33 -6.35
N ALA A 38 -9.67 -10.29 -5.97
CA ALA A 38 -9.59 -11.16 -4.79
C ALA A 38 -9.77 -10.42 -3.45
N PRO A 39 -10.58 -10.95 -2.50
CA PRO A 39 -10.88 -10.27 -1.24
C PRO A 39 -9.68 -10.14 -0.29
N TYR A 40 -8.48 -10.55 -0.73
CA TYR A 40 -7.20 -10.39 -0.05
C TYR A 40 -6.17 -10.15 -1.15
N GLY A 41 -5.47 -9.02 -1.11
CA GLY A 41 -4.19 -8.93 -1.81
C GLY A 41 -3.26 -10.05 -1.36
N ASP A 42 -2.24 -10.37 -2.16
CA ASP A 42 -1.17 -11.31 -1.79
C ASP A 42 -0.83 -11.20 -0.29
N LEU A 43 -0.75 -12.33 0.42
CA LEU A 43 -0.37 -12.38 1.84
C LEU A 43 0.86 -11.52 2.12
N ARG A 44 1.78 -11.44 1.15
CA ARG A 44 2.92 -10.55 1.20
C ARG A 44 2.55 -9.07 1.23
N GLY A 45 1.57 -8.65 0.44
CA GLY A 45 1.02 -7.29 0.48
C GLY A 45 0.32 -6.97 1.81
N LEU A 46 -0.33 -7.94 2.46
CA LEU A 46 -0.86 -7.78 3.81
C LEU A 46 0.27 -7.56 4.83
N VAL A 47 1.35 -8.34 4.73
CA VAL A 47 2.54 -8.18 5.58
C VAL A 47 3.18 -6.81 5.37
N ASP A 48 3.37 -6.37 4.13
CA ASP A 48 3.96 -5.07 3.79
C ASP A 48 3.12 -3.90 4.30
N ARG A 49 1.79 -3.99 4.16
CA ARG A 49 0.85 -3.00 4.72
C ARG A 49 0.97 -2.92 6.23
N THR A 50 0.94 -4.07 6.91
CA THR A 50 1.03 -4.11 8.38
C THR A 50 2.36 -3.56 8.88
N GLN A 51 3.49 -3.85 8.21
CA GLN A 51 4.77 -3.25 8.55
C GLN A 51 4.79 -1.72 8.38
N THR A 52 4.10 -1.22 7.35
CA THR A 52 3.96 0.22 7.09
C THR A 52 3.13 0.89 8.17
N ASP A 53 1.99 0.31 8.54
CA ASP A 53 1.10 0.85 9.57
C ASP A 53 1.73 0.80 10.97
N LEU A 54 2.49 -0.26 11.28
CA LEU A 54 3.31 -0.33 12.49
C LEU A 54 4.38 0.76 12.53
N ARG A 55 5.05 1.04 11.40
CA ARG A 55 6.08 2.09 11.33
C ARG A 55 5.43 3.48 11.50
N ALA A 56 4.33 3.73 10.81
CA ALA A 56 3.60 4.99 10.94
C ALA A 56 3.12 5.23 12.37
N ALA A 57 2.58 4.20 13.05
CA ALA A 57 2.18 4.30 14.45
C ALA A 57 3.38 4.55 15.38
N ALA A 58 4.50 3.84 15.17
CA ALA A 58 5.71 4.00 15.97
C ALA A 58 6.36 5.39 15.82
N ASP A 59 6.26 6.01 14.63
CA ASP A 59 6.79 7.36 14.36
C ASP A 59 5.98 8.45 15.07
N LEU A 60 4.72 8.16 15.38
CA LEU A 60 3.83 9.04 16.15
C LEU A 60 3.94 8.84 17.66
N GLU A 61 4.63 7.78 18.11
CA GLU A 61 4.81 7.45 19.52
C GLU A 61 5.86 8.36 20.17
N THR A 62 5.44 9.18 21.13
CA THR A 62 6.33 10.13 21.79
C THR A 62 7.06 9.50 22.99
N ASN A 63 8.37 9.28 22.82
CA ASN A 63 9.40 9.19 23.87
C ASN A 63 9.17 8.18 25.03
N LYS A 64 8.58 7.01 24.74
CA LYS A 64 8.56 5.90 25.71
C LYS A 64 9.26 4.68 25.14
N GLU A 65 10.48 4.43 25.62
CA GLU A 65 11.32 3.32 25.14
C GLU A 65 10.59 1.97 25.16
N LYS A 66 9.85 1.69 26.23
CA LYS A 66 9.08 0.45 26.38
C LYS A 66 8.00 0.30 25.32
N GLU A 67 7.33 1.38 24.93
CA GLU A 67 6.28 1.34 23.92
C GLU A 67 6.90 1.14 22.53
N ARG A 68 8.05 1.78 22.25
CA ARG A 68 8.84 1.57 21.03
C ARG A 68 9.35 0.13 20.90
N GLU A 69 9.71 -0.50 22.00
CA GLU A 69 10.16 -1.91 22.00
C GLU A 69 9.06 -2.87 21.53
N ARG A 70 7.80 -2.62 21.88
CA ARG A 70 6.67 -3.43 21.39
C ARG A 70 6.53 -3.35 19.88
N TYR A 71 6.62 -2.15 19.29
CA TYR A 71 6.61 -1.98 17.84
C TYR A 71 7.78 -2.74 17.18
N ARG A 72 8.98 -2.65 17.75
CA ARG A 72 10.16 -3.37 17.23
C ARG A 72 9.98 -4.88 17.28
N SER A 73 9.44 -5.42 18.39
CA SER A 73 9.14 -6.84 18.54
C SER A 73 8.15 -7.32 17.47
N ALA A 74 7.03 -6.60 17.33
CA ALA A 74 6.01 -6.89 16.31
C ALA A 74 6.60 -6.87 14.89
N GLN A 75 7.35 -5.82 14.55
CA GLN A 75 8.03 -5.70 13.25
C GLN A 75 9.06 -6.81 13.02
N GLY A 76 9.79 -7.22 14.06
CA GLY A 76 10.78 -8.29 13.98
C GLY A 76 10.17 -9.66 13.65
N HIS A 77 9.09 -10.02 14.33
CA HIS A 77 8.35 -11.25 14.06
C HIS A 77 7.73 -11.24 12.67
N LEU A 78 7.12 -10.12 12.28
CA LEU A 78 6.49 -9.99 10.97
C LEU A 78 7.53 -10.02 9.83
N SER A 79 8.72 -9.44 10.03
CA SER A 79 9.83 -9.55 9.06
C SER A 79 10.39 -10.97 8.98
N SER A 80 10.43 -11.70 10.10
CA SER A 80 10.85 -13.10 10.13
C SER A 80 9.86 -13.99 9.39
N PHE A 81 8.56 -13.74 9.58
CA PHE A 81 7.50 -14.38 8.82
C PHE A 81 7.61 -14.11 7.32
N ASP A 82 7.79 -12.86 6.88
CA ASP A 82 8.00 -12.52 5.46
C ASP A 82 9.24 -13.23 4.87
N ARG A 83 10.33 -13.29 5.63
CA ARG A 83 11.53 -14.01 5.21
C ARG A 83 11.29 -15.51 5.00
N HIS A 84 10.42 -16.12 5.79
CA HIS A 84 10.04 -17.53 5.60
C HIS A 84 9.10 -17.66 4.41
N LEU A 85 8.13 -16.75 4.28
CA LEU A 85 7.16 -16.74 3.20
C LEU A 85 7.82 -16.60 1.83
N THR A 86 8.80 -15.69 1.70
CA THR A 86 9.60 -15.50 0.46
C THR A 86 10.41 -16.74 0.07
N LYS A 87 10.67 -17.66 1.01
CA LYS A 87 11.30 -18.96 0.76
C LYS A 87 10.28 -20.07 0.48
N GLY A 88 9.00 -19.75 0.38
CA GLY A 88 7.91 -20.71 0.20
C GLY A 88 7.49 -21.42 1.48
N HIS A 89 7.89 -20.94 2.65
CA HIS A 89 7.54 -21.55 3.94
C HIS A 89 6.57 -20.67 4.73
N PHE A 90 5.34 -21.14 4.90
CA PHE A 90 4.36 -20.48 5.76
C PHE A 90 4.64 -20.80 7.23
N ASP A 91 5.32 -19.89 7.93
CA ASP A 91 5.59 -20.03 9.36
C ASP A 91 4.43 -19.54 10.22
N LYS A 92 3.49 -20.45 10.51
CA LYS A 92 2.32 -20.15 11.36
C LYS A 92 2.71 -19.66 12.76
N SER A 93 3.84 -20.11 13.30
CA SER A 93 4.30 -19.73 14.64
C SER A 93 4.72 -18.26 14.66
N GLU A 94 5.52 -17.83 13.68
CA GLU A 94 5.93 -16.42 13.57
C GLU A 94 4.75 -15.48 13.23
N LEU A 95 3.81 -15.94 12.40
CA LEU A 95 2.57 -15.18 12.18
C LEU A 95 1.74 -15.04 13.46
N HIS A 96 1.67 -16.08 14.29
CA HIS A 96 0.96 -15.99 15.56
C HIS A 96 1.64 -15.03 16.54
N LYS A 97 2.96 -15.09 16.68
CA LYS A 97 3.73 -14.17 17.55
C LYS A 97 3.58 -12.73 17.12
N SER A 98 3.66 -12.45 15.82
CA SER A 98 3.44 -11.09 15.31
C SER A 98 2.03 -10.57 15.63
N ILE A 99 0.99 -11.40 15.45
CA ILE A 99 -0.38 -11.03 15.85
C ILE A 99 -0.47 -10.69 17.35
N ASP A 100 0.15 -11.50 18.20
CA ASP A 100 0.11 -11.30 19.66
C ASP A 100 0.83 -10.01 20.08
N GLU A 101 1.97 -9.70 19.45
CA GLU A 101 2.71 -8.46 19.70
C GLU A 101 1.94 -7.22 19.22
N ILE A 102 1.28 -7.29 18.06
CA ILE A 102 0.42 -6.19 17.59
C ILE A 102 -0.78 -6.00 18.54
N GLN A 103 -1.37 -7.08 19.04
CA GLN A 103 -2.42 -7.00 20.05
C GLN A 103 -1.90 -6.32 21.32
N SER A 104 -0.67 -6.64 21.75
CA SER A 104 -0.04 -5.99 22.90
C SER A 104 0.13 -4.47 22.72
N ILE A 105 0.43 -4.02 21.50
CA ILE A 105 0.48 -2.58 21.16
C ILE A 105 -0.93 -1.96 21.28
N LEU A 106 -1.96 -2.59 20.69
CA LEU A 106 -3.34 -2.11 20.75
C LEU A 106 -3.87 -1.99 22.19
N ASP A 107 -3.45 -2.90 23.06
CA ASP A 107 -3.91 -3.00 24.45
C ASP A 107 -3.17 -2.03 25.38
N HIS A 108 -1.89 -1.75 25.12
CA HIS A 108 -1.04 -1.02 26.06
C HIS A 108 -0.57 0.36 25.60
N ASN A 109 -0.54 0.65 24.30
CA ASN A 109 -0.05 1.92 23.79
C ASN A 109 -1.20 2.91 23.58
N VAL A 110 -0.89 4.21 23.74
CA VAL A 110 -1.81 5.29 23.42
C VAL A 110 -1.67 5.63 21.95
N LEU A 111 -2.52 5.01 21.13
CA LEU A 111 -2.53 5.17 19.68
C LEU A 111 -3.43 6.34 19.25
N GLN A 112 -3.05 7.00 18.14
CA GLN A 112 -4.01 7.80 17.39
C GLN A 112 -5.14 6.91 16.87
N ALA A 113 -6.35 7.45 16.76
CA ALA A 113 -7.53 6.70 16.36
C ALA A 113 -7.33 6.00 15.00
N SER A 114 -6.77 6.70 14.02
CA SER A 114 -6.47 6.15 12.69
C SER A 114 -5.46 5.00 12.73
N SER A 115 -4.39 5.13 13.52
CA SER A 115 -3.40 4.05 13.72
C SER A 115 -4.02 2.84 14.41
N ARG A 116 -4.88 3.06 15.41
CA ARG A 116 -5.60 1.99 16.10
C ARG A 116 -6.51 1.23 15.12
N ASP A 117 -7.29 1.95 14.33
CA ASP A 117 -8.21 1.35 13.35
C ASP A 117 -7.47 0.56 12.26
N ALA A 118 -6.34 1.08 11.77
CA ALA A 118 -5.48 0.39 10.81
C ALA A 118 -4.92 -0.92 11.39
N LEU A 119 -4.29 -0.86 12.57
CA LEU A 119 -3.71 -2.04 13.21
C LEU A 119 -4.77 -3.08 13.61
N MET A 120 -5.97 -2.65 14.00
CA MET A 120 -7.10 -3.58 14.26
C MET A 120 -7.53 -4.31 12.99
N ARG A 121 -7.58 -3.61 11.86
CA ARG A 121 -7.87 -4.21 10.56
C ARG A 121 -6.78 -5.21 10.17
N ASP A 122 -5.52 -4.84 10.32
CA ASP A 122 -4.39 -5.72 10.02
C ASP A 122 -4.39 -6.99 10.86
N VAL A 123 -4.61 -6.88 12.19
CA VAL A 123 -4.73 -8.04 13.07
C VAL A 123 -5.86 -8.97 12.63
N THR A 124 -7.00 -8.40 12.21
CA THR A 124 -8.14 -9.18 11.71
C THR A 124 -7.76 -9.93 10.44
N ASP A 125 -7.15 -9.26 9.48
CA ASP A 125 -6.74 -9.85 8.21
C ASP A 125 -5.65 -10.92 8.40
N LEU A 126 -4.66 -10.68 9.28
CA LEU A 126 -3.62 -11.64 9.62
C LEU A 126 -4.19 -12.89 10.30
N LYS A 127 -5.16 -12.73 11.20
CA LYS A 127 -5.89 -13.86 11.81
C LYS A 127 -6.63 -14.67 10.76
N ILE A 128 -7.33 -14.00 9.84
CA ILE A 128 -8.02 -14.67 8.73
C ILE A 128 -7.01 -15.44 7.86
N ALA A 129 -5.87 -14.83 7.51
CA ALA A 129 -4.82 -15.47 6.73
C ALA A 129 -4.23 -16.70 7.44
N ARG A 130 -3.97 -16.58 8.74
CA ARG A 130 -3.50 -17.68 9.61
C ARG A 130 -4.46 -18.87 9.62
N ASP A 131 -5.76 -18.58 9.69
CA ASP A 131 -6.80 -19.60 9.88
C ASP A 131 -7.20 -20.28 8.57
N ARG A 132 -7.12 -19.56 7.44
CA ARG A 132 -7.46 -20.09 6.12
C ARG A 132 -6.47 -21.11 5.56
N ARG A 133 -5.24 -21.17 6.09
CA ARG A 133 -4.12 -21.97 5.56
C ARG A 133 -3.88 -21.73 4.07
N TYR A 134 -2.90 -20.88 3.78
CA TYR A 134 -2.00 -21.19 2.67
C TYR A 134 -1.20 -22.45 2.99
#